data_AF-A0A6S7GNG9-F1
#
_entry.id   AF-A0A6S7GNG9-F1
#
_cell.length_a   1.000
_cell.length_b   1.000
_cell.length_c   1.000
_cell.angle_alpha   90.00
_cell.angle_beta   90.00
_cell.angle_gamma   90.00
#
_symmetry.space_group_name_H-M   'P 1'
#
loop_
_entity.id
_entity.type
_entity.pdbx_description
1 polymer ?
#
loop_
_entity_poly.entity_id
_entity_poly.type
_entity_poly.pdbx_seq_one_letter_code
_entity_poly.pdbx_strand_id
1 'polypeptide(L)'
;MPFLFFLSGGLAAFHYRKILSYIGCCPVSTAVGDTSSGKSTALKVISNLIGMQMVSQSSGQFVVSDLTRSSIPLAWDDPTHPSILRTPLVSVFEGIGNQTQERGSEKPLTTFLLTVNFKLDDDLRSFERTTPIWFNKLLNKNDENGDNFLDARKRIFDAATTHSLFDIIALGQQISRENLAHHITFFKEHLSGLSPRLADIYGIYRLLAQEVIQLVDDEEIISDVTFDNYLKNDFLPYVRGIYDVSVKTFTTIDDVFRQVMLAVEKLNLTKDEVGQWMRPKVKAKRSGQLFMVFIVHKALDVIAKGELQDRPSDANVRELVAQIAGRREEFKSTFVGKPTKVSCLKVPRHVFSKDLLAQIDDLFEIEQPEELQKDECLECNRQRLEIDEMNKAHSREINDVKKEYETKIRRITADLQVKVKEKERQRISFTEEVTQLREKCKNATKEIETLREKLQGAKHEIEKSSGRHKINDKRNNGGSVAQAISSIVEDADETGTSACAQNSQGQSLNDSGISLDGDIKDNVNEVSPLYAC
;
A
#
# COMPACT_ATOMS: atom_id res chain seq x y z
N MET A 1 -7.00 -17.46 -9.57
CA MET A 1 -7.23 -16.10 -9.05
C MET A 1 -6.40 -15.74 -7.82
N PRO A 2 -6.42 -16.46 -6.68
CA PRO A 2 -5.60 -16.09 -5.51
C PRO A 2 -4.10 -15.97 -5.83
N PHE A 3 -3.59 -16.87 -6.68
CA PHE A 3 -2.22 -16.80 -7.20
C PHE A 3 -1.91 -15.48 -7.92
N LEU A 4 -2.77 -15.02 -8.85
CA LEU A 4 -2.54 -13.77 -9.57
C LEU A 4 -2.46 -12.57 -8.60
N PHE A 5 -3.34 -12.54 -7.61
CA PHE A 5 -3.34 -11.46 -6.64
C PHE A 5 -2.10 -11.52 -5.73
N PHE A 6 -1.66 -12.72 -5.35
CA PHE A 6 -0.43 -12.92 -4.61
C PHE A 6 0.83 -12.57 -5.42
N LEU A 7 0.87 -12.92 -6.71
CA LEU A 7 1.89 -12.50 -7.67
C LEU A 7 1.94 -10.97 -7.77
N SER A 8 0.79 -10.31 -7.83
CA SER A 8 0.71 -8.84 -7.85
C SER A 8 1.32 -8.22 -6.60
N GLY A 9 1.13 -8.86 -5.44
CA GLY A 9 1.85 -8.50 -4.21
C GLY A 9 3.37 -8.73 -4.29
N GLY A 10 3.82 -9.75 -5.02
CA GLY A 10 5.23 -9.97 -5.35
C GLY A 10 5.83 -8.87 -6.23
N LEU A 11 5.10 -8.48 -7.28
CA LEU A 11 5.47 -7.36 -8.13
C LEU A 11 5.49 -6.04 -7.37
N ALA A 12 4.53 -5.85 -6.46
CA ALA A 12 4.53 -4.71 -5.55
C ALA A 12 5.78 -4.70 -4.66
N ALA A 13 6.14 -5.85 -4.08
CA ALA A 13 7.36 -5.97 -3.29
C ALA A 13 8.63 -5.65 -4.08
N PHE A 14 8.69 -6.05 -5.35
CA PHE A 14 9.79 -5.69 -6.24
C PHE A 14 9.87 -4.17 -6.49
N HIS A 15 8.73 -3.50 -6.59
CA HIS A 15 8.62 -2.03 -6.76
C HIS A 15 8.47 -1.26 -5.44
N TYR A 16 8.93 -1.84 -4.33
CA TYR A 16 8.73 -1.36 -2.95
C TYR A 16 8.93 0.15 -2.77
N ARG A 17 10.10 0.68 -3.19
CA ARG A 17 10.43 2.10 -3.00
C ARG A 17 9.48 3.02 -3.76
N LYS A 18 9.09 2.62 -4.96
CA LYS A 18 8.15 3.38 -5.79
C LYS A 18 6.79 3.42 -5.10
N ILE A 19 6.30 2.27 -4.64
CA ILE A 19 5.04 2.17 -3.90
C ILE A 19 5.05 3.04 -2.63
N LEU A 20 6.11 2.95 -1.82
CA LEU A 20 6.28 3.79 -0.64
C LEU A 20 6.17 5.29 -0.97
N SER A 21 6.77 5.73 -2.08
CA SER A 21 6.72 7.14 -2.48
C SER A 21 5.32 7.61 -2.90
N TYR A 22 4.45 6.69 -3.37
CA TYR A 22 3.10 7.02 -3.84
C TYR A 22 2.05 6.97 -2.75
N ILE A 23 2.02 5.89 -1.96
CA ILE A 23 0.96 5.64 -0.97
C ILE A 23 1.44 5.77 0.49
N GLY A 24 2.74 5.97 0.72
CA GLY A 24 3.32 6.14 2.06
C GLY A 24 3.49 4.85 2.85
N CYS A 25 3.10 3.70 2.29
CA CYS A 25 3.34 2.39 2.87
C CYS A 25 3.51 1.30 1.79
N CYS A 26 4.03 0.13 2.14
CA CYS A 26 3.98 -1.05 1.29
C CYS A 26 3.74 -2.29 2.15
N PRO A 27 2.55 -2.89 2.09
CA PRO A 27 2.28 -4.10 2.85
C PRO A 27 3.03 -5.29 2.29
N VAL A 28 3.33 -6.21 3.19
CA VAL A 28 3.81 -7.56 2.89
C VAL A 28 2.62 -8.32 2.34
N SER A 29 2.75 -8.89 1.15
CA SER A 29 1.72 -9.78 0.61
C SER A 29 1.80 -11.12 1.33
N THR A 30 0.68 -11.59 1.89
CA THR A 30 0.67 -12.82 2.68
C THR A 30 -0.34 -13.83 2.16
N ALA A 31 0.12 -14.99 1.70
CA ALA A 31 -0.75 -16.11 1.40
C ALA A 31 -1.15 -16.82 2.70
N VAL A 32 -2.46 -16.90 2.95
CA VAL A 32 -3.06 -17.56 4.11
C VAL A 32 -4.00 -18.67 3.68
N GLY A 33 -4.17 -19.70 4.50
CA GLY A 33 -5.07 -20.81 4.22
C GLY A 33 -4.56 -22.12 4.79
N ASP A 34 -5.29 -23.21 4.57
CA ASP A 34 -4.94 -24.53 5.11
C ASP A 34 -3.65 -25.09 4.51
N THR A 35 -3.09 -26.13 5.15
CA THR A 35 -2.03 -26.93 4.53
C THR A 35 -2.54 -27.52 3.20
N SER A 36 -1.62 -27.65 2.23
CA SER A 36 -1.94 -28.14 0.87
C SER A 36 -2.87 -27.24 0.04
N SER A 37 -2.99 -25.94 0.35
CA SER A 37 -3.71 -24.98 -0.50
C SER A 37 -2.87 -24.38 -1.63
N GLY A 38 -1.62 -24.82 -1.79
CA GLY A 38 -0.71 -24.36 -2.85
C GLY A 38 0.06 -23.06 -2.55
N LYS A 39 0.00 -22.53 -1.31
CA LYS A 39 0.68 -21.28 -0.90
C LYS A 39 2.19 -21.31 -1.14
N SER A 40 2.87 -22.33 -0.63
CA SER A 40 4.33 -22.47 -0.78
C SER A 40 4.72 -22.69 -2.24
N THR A 41 3.89 -23.40 -3.02
CA THR A 41 4.10 -23.54 -4.48
C THR A 41 3.98 -22.19 -5.18
N ALA A 42 2.94 -21.41 -4.88
CA ALA A 42 2.75 -20.05 -5.39
C ALA A 42 3.94 -19.15 -5.04
N LEU A 43 4.38 -19.17 -3.78
CA LEU A 43 5.54 -18.41 -3.31
C LEU A 43 6.82 -18.81 -4.07
N LYS A 44 7.07 -20.12 -4.25
CA LYS A 44 8.22 -20.61 -5.03
C LYS A 44 8.18 -20.17 -6.50
N VAL A 45 7.01 -20.19 -7.14
CA VAL A 45 6.86 -19.71 -8.52
C VAL A 45 7.19 -18.21 -8.61
N ILE A 46 6.62 -17.39 -7.72
CA ILE A 46 6.90 -15.94 -7.69
C ILE A 46 8.38 -15.67 -7.39
N SER A 47 8.95 -16.43 -6.44
CA SER A 47 10.36 -16.35 -6.08
C SER A 47 11.26 -16.60 -7.29
N ASN A 48 10.95 -17.62 -8.10
CA ASN A 48 11.71 -17.90 -9.30
C ASN A 48 11.55 -16.80 -10.35
N LEU A 49 10.33 -16.30 -10.58
CA LEU A 49 10.06 -15.24 -11.56
C LEU A 49 10.82 -13.93 -11.25
N ILE A 50 10.92 -13.57 -9.97
CA ILE A 50 11.53 -12.30 -9.52
C ILE A 50 13.02 -12.48 -9.18
N GLY A 51 13.48 -13.71 -8.94
CA GLY A 51 14.83 -14.00 -8.43
C GLY A 51 14.97 -13.80 -6.92
N MET A 52 13.90 -14.01 -6.16
CA MET A 52 13.89 -13.83 -4.69
C MET A 52 14.64 -14.96 -3.98
N GLN A 53 15.23 -14.62 -2.82
CA GLN A 53 15.76 -15.63 -1.92
C GLN A 53 14.64 -16.23 -1.07
N MET A 54 14.51 -17.56 -1.11
CA MET A 54 13.62 -18.31 -0.22
C MET A 54 14.27 -18.52 1.15
N VAL A 55 13.51 -18.25 2.21
CA VAL A 55 13.92 -18.55 3.58
C VAL A 55 12.78 -19.24 4.32
N SER A 56 13.12 -20.23 5.14
CA SER A 56 12.16 -20.89 6.04
C SER A 56 12.68 -20.82 7.47
N GLN A 57 11.79 -20.75 8.46
CA GLN A 57 12.13 -20.78 9.89
C GLN A 57 13.21 -19.78 10.34
N SER A 58 13.39 -18.70 9.58
CA SER A 58 14.38 -17.66 9.90
C SER A 58 13.91 -16.76 11.04
N SER A 59 14.85 -16.06 11.68
CA SER A 59 14.49 -15.05 12.69
C SER A 59 14.06 -13.75 12.01
N GLY A 60 13.20 -12.97 12.66
CA GLY A 60 12.83 -11.64 12.16
C GLY A 60 14.02 -10.69 12.01
N GLN A 61 15.06 -10.85 12.84
CA GLN A 61 16.26 -10.02 12.75
C GLN A 61 17.09 -10.34 11.49
N PHE A 62 17.18 -11.62 11.12
CA PHE A 62 17.83 -12.02 9.87
C PHE A 62 17.10 -11.40 8.67
N VAL A 63 15.77 -11.51 8.63
CA VAL A 63 14.97 -10.97 7.54
C VAL A 63 15.13 -9.46 7.43
N VAL A 64 15.07 -8.71 8.53
CA VAL A 64 15.30 -7.26 8.50
C VAL A 64 16.71 -6.93 7.97
N SER A 65 17.74 -7.66 8.41
CA SER A 65 19.11 -7.43 7.93
C SER A 65 19.28 -7.72 6.44
N ASP A 66 18.52 -8.65 5.88
CA ASP A 66 18.59 -8.96 4.45
C ASP A 66 17.91 -7.87 3.62
N LEU A 67 16.73 -7.41 4.08
CA LEU A 67 15.95 -6.35 3.46
C LEU A 67 16.65 -4.98 3.47
N THR A 68 17.62 -4.74 4.35
CA THR A 68 18.45 -3.53 4.34
C THR A 68 19.65 -3.62 3.39
N ARG A 69 20.02 -4.84 2.97
CA ARG A 69 21.21 -5.11 2.14
C ARG A 69 20.88 -5.38 0.68
N SER A 70 19.65 -5.82 0.39
CA SER A 70 19.19 -6.17 -0.94
C SER A 70 18.02 -5.30 -1.40
N SER A 71 17.97 -4.97 -2.69
CA SER A 71 16.78 -4.40 -3.33
C SER A 71 15.80 -5.46 -3.85
N ILE A 72 16.22 -6.72 -3.90
CA ILE A 72 15.38 -7.86 -4.33
C ILE A 72 14.58 -8.36 -3.13
N PRO A 73 13.24 -8.49 -3.25
CA PRO A 73 12.42 -8.92 -2.14
C PRO A 73 12.72 -10.35 -1.72
N LEU A 74 12.40 -10.68 -0.47
CA LEU A 74 12.65 -11.99 0.12
C LEU A 74 11.35 -12.81 0.20
N ALA A 75 11.45 -14.12 0.01
CA ALA A 75 10.30 -15.03 0.09
C ALA A 75 10.38 -15.83 1.39
N TRP A 76 9.49 -15.53 2.33
CA TRP A 76 9.48 -16.16 3.66
C TRP A 76 8.38 -17.21 3.75
N ASP A 77 8.78 -18.48 3.72
CA ASP A 77 7.86 -19.61 3.77
C ASP A 77 7.68 -20.10 5.22
N ASP A 78 6.44 -20.07 5.69
CA ASP A 78 5.97 -20.64 6.97
C ASP A 78 6.85 -20.29 8.18
N PRO A 79 6.86 -19.02 8.64
CA PRO A 79 7.53 -18.64 9.89
C PRO A 79 6.98 -19.45 11.07
N THR A 80 7.83 -19.72 12.06
CA THR A 80 7.49 -20.62 13.17
C THR A 80 6.44 -20.05 14.14
N HIS A 81 6.27 -18.73 14.22
CA HIS A 81 5.35 -18.09 15.16
C HIS A 81 4.92 -16.68 14.69
N PRO A 82 3.70 -16.20 14.99
CA PRO A 82 3.29 -14.84 14.64
C PRO A 82 4.19 -13.73 15.21
N SER A 83 4.71 -13.92 16.43
CA SER A 83 5.49 -12.89 17.13
C SER A 83 6.79 -12.50 16.42
N ILE A 84 7.39 -13.39 15.63
CA ILE A 84 8.63 -13.09 14.89
C ILE A 84 8.41 -12.14 13.72
N LEU A 85 7.16 -11.98 13.27
CA LEU A 85 6.80 -11.10 12.16
C LEU A 85 6.69 -9.63 12.58
N ARG A 86 6.49 -9.34 13.87
CA ARG A 86 6.16 -7.99 14.35
C ARG A 86 7.21 -6.95 13.95
N THR A 87 8.49 -7.25 14.18
CA THR A 87 9.59 -6.31 13.87
C THR A 87 9.77 -6.14 12.35
N PRO A 88 9.91 -7.21 11.54
CA PRO A 88 9.96 -7.08 10.08
C PRO A 88 8.80 -6.29 9.49
N LEU A 89 7.56 -6.61 9.88
CA LEU A 89 6.35 -5.97 9.34
C LEU A 89 6.32 -4.46 9.62
N VAL A 90 6.67 -4.03 10.83
CA VAL A 90 6.72 -2.60 11.17
C VAL A 90 7.78 -1.90 10.35
N SER A 91 8.97 -2.50 10.21
CA SER A 91 10.09 -1.86 9.52
C SER A 91 9.79 -1.65 8.03
N VAL A 92 9.29 -2.69 7.35
CA VAL A 92 9.03 -2.61 5.90
C VAL A 92 7.79 -1.80 5.58
N PHE A 93 6.74 -1.84 6.41
CA PHE A 93 5.46 -1.22 6.03
C PHE A 93 5.58 0.29 5.80
N GLU A 94 6.33 1.00 6.64
CA GLU A 94 6.49 2.46 6.56
C GLU A 94 7.88 2.86 6.01
N GLY A 95 8.74 1.90 5.70
CA GLY A 95 10.14 2.16 5.32
C GLY A 95 10.97 2.78 6.43
N ILE A 96 10.58 2.53 7.68
CA ILE A 96 11.27 3.07 8.85
C ILE A 96 12.37 2.07 9.23
N GLY A 97 13.60 2.59 9.26
CA GLY A 97 14.75 1.82 9.75
C GLY A 97 14.66 1.58 11.26
N ASN A 98 15.22 0.47 11.73
CA ASN A 98 15.34 0.23 13.16
C ASN A 98 16.31 1.28 13.76
N GLN A 99 15.79 2.20 14.57
CA GLN A 99 16.62 3.10 15.38
C GLN A 99 17.22 2.32 16.56
N THR A 100 18.12 1.39 16.29
CA THR A 100 19.02 0.85 17.31
C THR A 100 20.29 1.69 17.34
N GLN A 101 20.66 2.19 18.52
CA GLN A 101 21.65 3.25 18.77
C GLN A 101 23.06 3.03 18.18
N GLU A 102 23.38 1.83 17.69
CA GLU A 102 24.75 1.46 17.30
C GLU A 102 25.02 1.34 15.79
N ARG A 103 23.99 1.33 14.91
CA ARG A 103 24.21 1.05 13.47
C ARG A 103 23.74 2.13 12.49
N GLY A 104 23.31 3.29 12.98
CA GLY A 104 22.59 4.24 12.14
C GLY A 104 21.23 3.67 11.71
N SER A 105 20.36 4.52 11.16
CA SER A 105 19.04 4.08 10.72
C SER A 105 19.15 3.34 9.37
N GLU A 106 19.50 2.05 9.38
CA GLU A 106 19.39 1.21 8.20
C GLU A 106 17.91 1.05 7.84
N LYS A 107 17.49 1.69 6.74
CA LYS A 107 16.14 1.58 6.20
C LYS A 107 16.03 0.37 5.27
N PRO A 108 14.93 -0.39 5.30
CA PRO A 108 14.72 -1.45 4.32
C PRO A 108 14.69 -0.87 2.91
N LEU A 109 15.38 -1.54 1.99
CA LEU A 109 15.42 -1.19 0.57
C LEU A 109 14.30 -1.89 -0.21
N THR A 110 13.72 -2.94 0.38
CA THR A 110 12.67 -3.78 -0.19
C THR A 110 11.80 -4.40 0.92
N THR A 111 10.84 -5.23 0.54
CA THR A 111 9.96 -5.97 1.46
C THR A 111 10.02 -7.48 1.16
N PHE A 112 9.13 -8.26 1.75
CA PHE A 112 9.07 -9.71 1.57
C PHE A 112 7.66 -10.18 1.21
N LEU A 113 7.58 -11.42 0.73
CA LEU A 113 6.35 -12.18 0.57
C LEU A 113 6.30 -13.23 1.66
N LEU A 114 5.09 -13.55 2.10
CA LEU A 114 4.89 -14.41 3.24
C LEU A 114 3.87 -15.50 2.93
N THR A 115 4.12 -16.72 3.39
CA THR A 115 3.09 -17.76 3.52
C THR A 115 2.95 -18.08 5.00
N VAL A 116 1.72 -18.27 5.50
CA VAL A 116 1.50 -18.71 6.89
C VAL A 116 0.38 -19.73 6.98
N ASN A 117 0.51 -20.64 7.94
CA ASN A 117 -0.54 -21.56 8.35
C ASN A 117 -1.27 -21.13 9.64
N PHE A 118 -0.91 -19.97 10.21
CA PHE A 118 -1.58 -19.40 11.38
C PHE A 118 -2.39 -18.16 11.04
N LYS A 119 -3.27 -17.82 11.97
CA LYS A 119 -4.14 -16.66 11.97
C LYS A 119 -3.36 -15.37 12.22
N LEU A 120 -3.55 -14.37 11.36
CA LEU A 120 -2.95 -13.03 11.43
C LEU A 120 -3.97 -11.96 11.87
N ASP A 121 -5.21 -12.37 12.16
CA ASP A 121 -6.42 -11.58 12.37
C ASP A 121 -6.59 -11.01 13.79
N ASP A 122 -5.72 -11.40 14.73
CA ASP A 122 -5.79 -10.93 16.13
C ASP A 122 -5.42 -9.43 16.30
N ASP A 123 -4.77 -8.82 15.29
CA ASP A 123 -4.36 -7.41 15.30
C ASP A 123 -4.62 -6.76 13.94
N LEU A 124 -5.53 -5.79 13.89
CA LEU A 124 -5.88 -5.03 12.69
C LEU A 124 -4.67 -4.37 12.03
N ARG A 125 -3.65 -3.95 12.80
CA ARG A 125 -2.42 -3.40 12.21
C ARG A 125 -1.59 -4.45 11.53
N SER A 126 -1.53 -5.63 12.13
CA SER A 126 -0.84 -6.76 11.52
C SER A 126 -1.55 -7.16 10.23
N PHE A 127 -2.89 -7.15 10.21
CA PHE A 127 -3.67 -7.33 8.98
C PHE A 127 -3.33 -6.28 7.89
N GLU A 128 -3.41 -4.98 8.21
CA GLU A 128 -3.08 -3.90 7.27
C GLU A 128 -1.65 -4.03 6.71
N ARG A 129 -0.71 -4.51 7.53
CA ARG A 129 0.70 -4.69 7.16
C ARG A 129 0.97 -5.97 6.36
N THR A 130 0.11 -6.98 6.46
CA THR A 130 0.30 -8.32 5.86
C THR A 130 -0.63 -8.65 4.71
N THR A 131 -1.64 -7.81 4.44
CA THR A 131 -2.54 -7.91 3.28
C THR A 131 -2.84 -9.37 2.91
N PRO A 132 -3.56 -10.10 3.77
CA PRO A 132 -3.71 -11.55 3.62
C PRO A 132 -4.59 -11.88 2.42
N ILE A 133 -4.16 -12.89 1.66
CA ILE A 133 -4.80 -13.42 0.47
C ILE A 133 -5.14 -14.88 0.73
N TRP A 134 -6.44 -15.18 0.73
CA TRP A 134 -6.93 -16.50 1.07
C TRP A 134 -6.76 -17.50 -0.07
N PHE A 135 -6.06 -18.61 0.24
CA PHE A 135 -5.90 -19.77 -0.62
C PHE A 135 -6.79 -20.90 -0.10
N ASN A 136 -7.81 -21.24 -0.90
CA ASN A 136 -8.67 -22.39 -0.64
C ASN A 136 -7.86 -23.69 -0.69
N LYS A 137 -8.20 -24.63 0.19
CA LYS A 137 -7.63 -25.98 0.15
C LYS A 137 -7.88 -26.59 -1.23
N LEU A 138 -6.81 -27.08 -1.85
CA LEU A 138 -6.93 -27.83 -3.10
C LEU A 138 -7.56 -29.17 -2.75
N LEU A 139 -8.80 -29.40 -3.19
CA LEU A 139 -9.43 -30.70 -3.11
C LEU A 139 -8.73 -31.58 -4.15
N ASN A 140 -7.72 -32.35 -3.73
CA ASN A 140 -7.03 -33.29 -4.59
C ASN A 140 -8.04 -34.27 -5.19
N LYS A 141 -8.46 -34.00 -6.43
CA LYS A 141 -9.09 -35.02 -7.28
C LYS A 141 -7.94 -35.85 -7.84
N ASN A 142 -7.57 -36.91 -7.11
CA ASN A 142 -6.82 -38.07 -7.58
C ASN A 142 -5.38 -37.90 -8.10
N ASP A 143 -4.77 -36.72 -8.11
CA ASP A 143 -3.37 -36.59 -8.55
C ASP A 143 -2.39 -36.86 -7.39
N GLU A 144 -1.91 -38.10 -7.29
CA GLU A 144 -0.91 -38.59 -6.33
C GLU A 144 0.51 -37.97 -6.47
N ASN A 145 0.69 -36.89 -7.24
CA ASN A 145 2.03 -36.37 -7.60
C ASN A 145 2.18 -34.85 -7.45
N GLY A 146 1.64 -34.27 -6.37
CA GLY A 146 1.82 -32.84 -6.07
C GLY A 146 3.29 -32.39 -6.00
N ASP A 147 4.19 -33.25 -5.53
CA ASP A 147 5.63 -32.97 -5.44
C ASP A 147 6.30 -32.82 -6.82
N ASN A 148 5.73 -33.38 -7.88
CA ASN A 148 6.27 -33.27 -9.25
C ASN A 148 5.85 -31.99 -9.99
N PHE A 149 4.98 -31.13 -9.45
CA PHE A 149 4.49 -29.96 -10.20
C PHE A 149 5.61 -29.01 -10.63
N LEU A 150 6.50 -28.68 -9.68
CA LEU A 150 7.61 -27.75 -9.92
C LEU A 150 8.71 -28.42 -10.73
N ASP A 151 9.05 -29.67 -10.41
CA ASP A 151 10.11 -30.41 -11.13
C ASP A 151 9.72 -30.69 -12.58
N ALA A 152 8.45 -31.05 -12.85
CA ALA A 152 7.94 -31.25 -14.20
C ALA A 152 7.94 -29.96 -15.04
N ARG A 153 7.91 -28.78 -14.40
CA ARG A 153 7.89 -27.47 -15.05
C ARG A 153 9.16 -26.65 -14.82
N LYS A 154 10.21 -27.27 -14.25
CA LYS A 154 11.46 -26.59 -13.89
C LYS A 154 12.05 -25.81 -15.07
N ARG A 155 12.07 -26.40 -16.26
CA ARG A 155 12.54 -25.74 -17.49
C ARG A 155 11.75 -24.48 -17.84
N ILE A 156 10.44 -24.49 -17.61
CA ILE A 156 9.57 -23.32 -17.85
C ILE A 156 9.89 -22.24 -16.83
N PHE A 157 10.09 -22.60 -15.56
CA PHE A 157 10.44 -21.62 -14.52
C PHE A 157 11.84 -21.04 -14.72
N ASP A 158 12.84 -21.85 -15.01
CA ASP A 158 14.21 -21.40 -15.30
C ASP A 158 14.24 -20.44 -16.51
N ALA A 159 13.46 -20.75 -17.55
CA ALA A 159 13.28 -19.86 -18.70
C ALA A 159 12.54 -18.58 -18.30
N ALA A 160 11.47 -18.69 -17.51
CA ALA A 160 10.68 -17.53 -17.07
C ALA A 160 11.55 -16.54 -16.28
N THR A 161 12.37 -17.00 -15.32
CA THR A 161 13.31 -16.12 -14.57
C THR A 161 14.19 -15.28 -15.50
N THR A 162 14.62 -15.85 -16.63
CA THR A 162 15.53 -15.19 -17.56
C THR A 162 14.81 -14.14 -18.43
N HIS A 163 13.54 -14.37 -18.75
CA HIS A 163 12.78 -13.54 -19.69
C HIS A 163 11.82 -12.56 -19.03
N SER A 164 11.23 -12.89 -17.87
CA SER A 164 10.19 -12.09 -17.24
C SER A 164 10.71 -10.86 -16.49
N LEU A 165 12.00 -10.80 -16.16
CA LEU A 165 12.54 -9.69 -15.36
C LEU A 165 12.36 -8.33 -16.04
N PHE A 166 12.54 -8.25 -17.37
CA PHE A 166 12.35 -7.01 -18.11
C PHE A 166 10.88 -6.55 -18.08
N ASP A 167 9.95 -7.49 -18.24
CA ASP A 167 8.52 -7.19 -18.14
C ASP A 167 8.15 -6.75 -16.72
N ILE A 168 8.67 -7.43 -15.70
CA ILE A 168 8.49 -7.06 -14.29
C ILE A 168 9.00 -5.64 -14.02
N ILE A 169 10.16 -5.26 -14.56
CA ILE A 169 10.69 -3.89 -14.46
C ILE A 169 9.76 -2.91 -15.18
N ALA A 170 9.28 -3.24 -16.38
CA ALA A 170 8.39 -2.40 -17.17
C ALA A 170 7.04 -2.17 -16.49
N LEU A 171 6.48 -3.18 -15.82
CA LEU A 171 5.25 -3.06 -15.02
C LEU A 171 5.37 -1.98 -13.94
N GLY A 172 6.57 -1.79 -13.39
CA GLY A 172 6.84 -0.72 -12.44
C GLY A 172 6.52 0.66 -12.99
N GLN A 173 6.67 0.89 -14.30
CA GLN A 173 6.39 2.17 -14.95
C GLN A 173 4.90 2.52 -14.91
N GLN A 174 4.02 1.52 -14.88
CA GLN A 174 2.57 1.70 -14.83
C GLN A 174 2.06 2.21 -13.48
N ILE A 175 2.88 2.08 -12.42
CA ILE A 175 2.58 2.65 -11.11
C ILE A 175 2.68 4.19 -11.18
N SER A 176 1.54 4.83 -11.37
CA SER A 176 1.36 6.29 -11.39
C SER A 176 0.07 6.67 -10.65
N ARG A 177 -0.09 7.94 -10.26
CA ARG A 177 -1.31 8.39 -9.58
C ARG A 177 -2.53 8.29 -10.49
N GLU A 178 -2.33 8.62 -11.77
CA GLU A 178 -3.34 8.59 -12.80
C GLU A 178 -3.87 7.16 -13.00
N ASN A 179 -2.97 6.20 -13.18
CA ASN A 179 -3.36 4.80 -13.38
C ASN A 179 -3.99 4.24 -12.10
N LEU A 180 -3.45 4.53 -10.92
CA LEU A 180 -3.97 4.02 -9.64
C LEU A 180 -5.37 4.53 -9.30
N ALA A 181 -5.76 5.73 -9.75
CA ALA A 181 -6.99 6.39 -9.32
C ALA A 181 -8.25 5.52 -9.52
N HIS A 182 -8.36 4.83 -10.67
CA HIS A 182 -9.50 3.96 -10.95
C HIS A 182 -9.53 2.73 -10.02
N HIS A 183 -8.39 2.08 -9.77
CA HIS A 183 -8.33 0.90 -8.89
C HIS A 183 -8.55 1.27 -7.42
N ILE A 184 -8.04 2.41 -6.96
CA ILE A 184 -8.31 2.90 -5.61
C ILE A 184 -9.80 3.22 -5.44
N THR A 185 -10.43 3.84 -6.45
CA THR A 185 -11.87 4.14 -6.42
C THR A 185 -12.71 2.88 -6.29
N PHE A 186 -12.37 1.83 -7.05
CA PHE A 186 -13.01 0.52 -6.94
C PHE A 186 -13.01 0.02 -5.49
N PHE A 187 -11.85 0.02 -4.80
CA PHE A 187 -11.80 -0.45 -3.41
C PHE A 187 -12.44 0.52 -2.41
N LYS A 188 -12.41 1.84 -2.64
CA LYS A 188 -13.10 2.81 -1.78
C LYS A 188 -14.61 2.57 -1.73
N GLU A 189 -15.19 2.24 -2.89
CA GLU A 189 -16.62 1.90 -2.99
C GLU A 189 -16.90 0.56 -2.29
N HIS A 190 -16.08 -0.45 -2.54
CA HIS A 190 -16.36 -1.82 -2.07
C HIS A 190 -15.88 -2.11 -0.65
N LEU A 191 -15.01 -1.29 -0.06
CA LEU A 191 -14.54 -1.37 1.33
C LEU A 191 -14.99 -0.16 2.16
N SER A 192 -16.11 0.48 1.78
CA SER A 192 -16.70 1.60 2.51
C SER A 192 -16.88 1.28 3.99
N GLY A 193 -16.37 2.14 4.87
CA GLY A 193 -16.44 1.97 6.33
C GLY A 193 -15.21 1.30 6.96
N LEU A 194 -14.32 0.71 6.15
CA LEU A 194 -13.02 0.22 6.59
C LEU A 194 -11.94 1.31 6.48
N SER A 195 -10.72 0.97 6.89
CA SER A 195 -9.55 1.85 6.79
C SER A 195 -9.31 2.30 5.34
N PRO A 196 -9.25 3.62 5.05
CA PRO A 196 -9.01 4.12 3.71
C PRO A 196 -7.72 3.60 3.07
N ARG A 197 -6.72 3.26 3.90
CA ARG A 197 -5.43 2.72 3.46
C ARG A 197 -5.56 1.39 2.73
N LEU A 198 -6.58 0.58 3.05
CA LEU A 198 -6.81 -0.68 2.34
C LEU A 198 -7.10 -0.45 0.87
N ALA A 199 -7.85 0.62 0.55
CA ALA A 199 -8.16 0.92 -0.83
C ALA A 199 -6.90 1.32 -1.62
N ASP A 200 -5.99 2.04 -1.00
CA ASP A 200 -4.70 2.41 -1.59
C ASP A 200 -3.83 1.16 -1.82
N ILE A 201 -3.75 0.29 -0.81
CA ILE A 201 -3.00 -0.98 -0.83
C ILE A 201 -3.53 -1.92 -1.93
N TYR A 202 -4.82 -2.26 -1.87
CA TYR A 202 -5.40 -3.22 -2.81
C TYR A 202 -5.53 -2.63 -4.21
N GLY A 203 -5.65 -1.31 -4.33
CA GLY A 203 -5.61 -0.61 -5.61
C GLY A 203 -4.33 -0.89 -6.39
N ILE A 204 -3.17 -0.93 -5.71
CA ILE A 204 -1.90 -1.29 -6.36
C ILE A 204 -1.91 -2.74 -6.83
N TYR A 205 -2.41 -3.66 -6.00
CA TYR A 205 -2.41 -5.08 -6.35
C TYR A 205 -3.36 -5.34 -7.53
N ARG A 206 -4.51 -4.67 -7.58
CA ARG A 206 -5.42 -4.75 -8.73
C ARG A 206 -4.82 -4.15 -10.00
N LEU A 207 -4.12 -3.01 -9.90
CA LEU A 207 -3.39 -2.43 -11.05
C LEU A 207 -2.40 -3.45 -11.62
N LEU A 208 -1.48 -3.95 -10.77
CA LEU A 208 -0.45 -4.88 -11.22
C LEU A 208 -1.05 -6.20 -11.72
N ALA A 209 -2.16 -6.68 -11.15
CA ALA A 209 -2.87 -7.85 -11.65
C ALA A 209 -3.40 -7.64 -13.06
N GLN A 210 -4.04 -6.51 -13.34
CA GLN A 210 -4.59 -6.20 -14.67
C GLN A 210 -3.49 -6.01 -15.71
N GLU A 211 -2.37 -5.39 -15.34
CA GLU A 211 -1.22 -5.29 -16.24
C GLU A 211 -0.62 -6.67 -16.55
N VAL A 212 -0.59 -7.60 -15.58
CA VAL A 212 -0.18 -9.00 -15.84
C VAL A 212 -1.18 -9.70 -16.76
N ILE A 213 -2.49 -9.50 -16.58
CA ILE A 213 -3.52 -10.06 -17.47
C ILE A 213 -3.30 -9.59 -18.91
N GLN A 214 -3.03 -8.30 -19.10
CA GLN A 214 -2.72 -7.72 -20.41
C GLN A 214 -1.43 -8.27 -21.02
N LEU A 215 -0.39 -8.55 -20.21
CA LEU A 215 0.86 -9.15 -20.69
C LEU A 215 0.69 -10.60 -21.11
N VAL A 216 -0.18 -11.36 -20.43
CA VAL A 216 -0.45 -12.77 -20.77
C VAL A 216 -1.25 -12.86 -22.07
N ASP A 217 -2.17 -11.92 -22.30
CA ASP A 217 -2.97 -11.81 -23.53
C ASP A 217 -3.70 -13.12 -23.90
N ASP A 218 -4.23 -13.82 -22.87
CA ASP A 218 -4.99 -15.06 -23.01
C ASP A 218 -6.27 -14.99 -22.16
N GLU A 219 -7.35 -14.54 -22.79
CA GLU A 219 -8.67 -14.36 -22.15
C GLU A 219 -9.32 -15.69 -21.71
N GLU A 220 -8.90 -16.83 -22.26
CA GLU A 220 -9.42 -18.15 -21.86
C GLU A 220 -8.84 -18.57 -20.50
N ILE A 221 -7.58 -18.22 -20.24
CA ILE A 221 -6.91 -18.48 -18.96
C ILE A 221 -7.35 -17.46 -17.91
N ILE A 222 -7.30 -16.17 -18.25
CA ILE A 222 -7.58 -15.09 -17.31
C ILE A 222 -8.01 -13.80 -17.99
N SER A 223 -8.98 -13.10 -17.41
CA SER A 223 -9.48 -11.83 -17.93
C SER A 223 -9.79 -10.84 -16.81
N ASP A 224 -9.82 -9.55 -17.13
CA ASP A 224 -10.16 -8.50 -16.16
C ASP A 224 -11.53 -8.75 -15.51
N VAL A 225 -12.50 -9.22 -16.29
CA VAL A 225 -13.86 -9.52 -15.81
C VAL A 225 -13.85 -10.68 -14.82
N THR A 226 -13.14 -11.77 -15.13
CA THR A 226 -13.08 -12.93 -14.23
C THR A 226 -12.32 -12.61 -12.95
N PHE A 227 -11.28 -11.78 -13.04
CA PHE A 227 -10.53 -11.30 -11.89
C PHE A 227 -11.34 -10.35 -11.00
N ASP A 228 -12.04 -9.36 -11.57
CA ASP A 228 -12.91 -8.45 -10.80
C ASP A 228 -14.09 -9.21 -10.15
N ASN A 229 -14.63 -10.24 -10.80
CA ASN A 229 -15.65 -11.10 -10.21
C ASN A 229 -15.12 -11.85 -8.98
N TYR A 230 -13.90 -12.40 -9.06
CA TYR A 230 -13.24 -12.99 -7.89
C TYR A 230 -13.04 -11.96 -6.77
N LEU A 231 -12.63 -10.74 -7.11
CA LEU A 231 -12.47 -9.67 -6.11
C LEU A 231 -13.80 -9.40 -5.39
N LYS A 232 -14.89 -9.21 -6.14
CA LYS A 232 -16.22 -8.88 -5.59
C LYS A 232 -16.86 -10.02 -4.80
N ASN A 233 -16.77 -11.24 -5.30
CA ASN A 233 -17.56 -12.37 -4.81
C ASN A 233 -16.83 -13.19 -3.74
N ASP A 234 -15.49 -13.22 -3.77
CA ASP A 234 -14.69 -14.06 -2.87
C ASP A 234 -13.78 -13.21 -1.97
N PHE A 235 -12.95 -12.34 -2.57
CA PHE A 235 -11.89 -11.66 -1.83
C PHE A 235 -12.41 -10.55 -0.90
N LEU A 236 -13.24 -9.63 -1.42
CA LEU A 236 -13.78 -8.51 -0.65
C LEU A 236 -14.66 -8.98 0.53
N PRO A 237 -15.55 -9.99 0.38
CA PRO A 237 -16.26 -10.58 1.51
C PRO A 237 -15.33 -11.17 2.57
N TYR A 238 -14.23 -11.80 2.17
CA TYR A 238 -13.22 -12.31 3.10
C TYR A 238 -12.55 -11.18 3.90
N VAL A 239 -12.09 -10.12 3.23
CA VAL A 239 -11.50 -8.93 3.89
C VAL A 239 -12.49 -8.30 4.87
N ARG A 240 -13.75 -8.11 4.43
CA ARG A 240 -14.81 -7.59 5.31
C ARG A 240 -15.08 -8.52 6.48
N GLY A 241 -15.11 -9.83 6.26
CA GLY A 241 -15.33 -10.82 7.32
C GLY A 241 -14.28 -10.72 8.43
N ILE A 242 -13.01 -10.53 8.07
CA ILE A 242 -11.93 -10.34 9.06
C ILE A 242 -12.12 -9.03 9.80
N TYR A 243 -12.31 -7.92 9.07
CA TYR A 243 -12.53 -6.62 9.71
C TYR A 243 -13.77 -6.61 10.60
N ASP A 244 -14.87 -7.20 10.16
CA ASP A 244 -16.10 -7.27 10.93
C ASP A 244 -15.90 -8.11 12.19
N VAL A 245 -15.17 -9.23 12.15
CA VAL A 245 -14.87 -10.01 13.37
C VAL A 245 -13.99 -9.20 14.32
N SER A 246 -12.97 -8.50 13.81
CA SER A 246 -12.07 -7.68 14.63
C SER A 246 -12.72 -6.39 15.17
N VAL A 247 -13.72 -5.84 14.46
CA VAL A 247 -14.42 -4.58 14.82
C VAL A 247 -15.74 -4.85 15.57
N LYS A 248 -16.33 -6.04 15.46
CA LYS A 248 -17.60 -6.43 16.12
C LYS A 248 -17.57 -6.39 17.64
N THR A 249 -16.41 -6.24 18.26
CA THR A 249 -16.38 -6.13 19.72
C THR A 249 -16.89 -4.75 20.19
N PHE A 250 -16.71 -3.65 19.43
CA PHE A 250 -17.21 -2.33 19.85
C PHE A 250 -17.49 -1.38 18.68
N THR A 251 -18.76 -1.06 18.43
CA THR A 251 -19.17 -0.15 17.34
C THR A 251 -19.26 1.31 17.77
N THR A 252 -19.42 1.56 19.07
CA THR A 252 -19.53 2.88 19.69
C THR A 252 -18.70 2.95 20.97
N ILE A 253 -18.40 4.16 21.44
CA ILE A 253 -17.79 4.29 22.77
C ILE A 253 -18.71 3.72 23.86
N ASP A 254 -20.02 3.81 23.66
CA ASP A 254 -21.00 3.23 24.57
C ASP A 254 -20.85 1.72 24.70
N ASP A 255 -20.55 0.99 23.63
CA ASP A 255 -20.34 -0.46 23.70
C ASP A 255 -19.14 -0.79 24.58
N VAL A 256 -18.05 -0.03 24.44
CA VAL A 256 -16.84 -0.18 25.25
C VAL A 256 -17.17 0.01 26.72
N PHE A 257 -17.91 1.07 27.01
CA PHE A 257 -18.25 1.41 28.38
C PHE A 257 -19.32 0.51 28.98
N ARG A 258 -20.25 -0.01 28.18
CA ARG A 258 -21.18 -1.06 28.63
C ARG A 258 -20.41 -2.31 29.06
N GLN A 259 -19.40 -2.75 28.31
CA GLN A 259 -18.58 -3.89 28.73
C GLN A 259 -17.76 -3.60 30.00
N VAL A 260 -17.23 -2.37 30.15
CA VAL A 260 -16.58 -1.95 31.41
C VAL A 260 -17.56 -2.02 32.57
N MET A 261 -18.78 -1.49 32.40
CA MET A 261 -19.81 -1.51 33.45
C MET A 261 -20.27 -2.93 33.78
N LEU A 262 -20.42 -3.81 32.79
CA LEU A 262 -20.69 -5.24 32.99
C LEU A 262 -19.55 -5.93 33.75
N ALA A 263 -18.29 -5.59 33.47
CA ALA A 263 -17.15 -6.11 34.22
C ALA A 263 -17.13 -5.62 35.67
N VAL A 264 -17.45 -4.34 35.89
CA VAL A 264 -17.59 -3.73 37.23
C VAL A 264 -18.66 -4.46 38.03
N GLU A 265 -19.82 -4.70 37.44
CA GLU A 265 -20.93 -5.44 38.06
C GLU A 265 -20.56 -6.90 38.34
N LYS A 266 -20.02 -7.62 37.34
CA LYS A 266 -19.63 -9.04 37.49
C LYS A 266 -18.57 -9.24 38.57
N LEU A 267 -17.63 -8.31 38.70
CA LEU A 267 -16.57 -8.35 39.71
C LEU A 267 -16.99 -7.76 41.07
N ASN A 268 -18.22 -7.25 41.20
CA ASN A 268 -18.72 -6.53 42.38
C ASN A 268 -17.76 -5.43 42.85
N LEU A 269 -17.19 -4.66 41.92
CA LEU A 269 -16.27 -3.58 42.28
C LEU A 269 -17.03 -2.44 42.97
N THR A 270 -16.50 -1.98 44.09
CA THR A 270 -17.04 -0.83 44.83
C THR A 270 -16.79 0.48 44.09
N LYS A 271 -17.62 1.50 44.37
CA LYS A 271 -17.45 2.88 43.86
C LYS A 271 -16.02 3.41 44.05
N ASP A 272 -15.40 3.12 45.19
CA ASP A 272 -14.04 3.56 45.49
C ASP A 272 -13.00 2.85 44.61
N GLU A 273 -13.14 1.55 44.39
CA GLU A 273 -12.26 0.78 43.49
C GLU A 273 -12.36 1.27 42.05
N VAL A 274 -13.58 1.52 41.56
CA VAL A 274 -13.82 2.09 40.23
C VAL A 274 -13.27 3.53 40.16
N GLY A 275 -13.47 4.32 41.22
CA GLY A 275 -12.99 5.70 41.33
C GLY A 275 -11.47 5.86 41.27
N GLN A 276 -10.70 4.81 41.56
CA GLN A 276 -9.23 4.82 41.41
C GLN A 276 -8.77 4.90 39.96
N TRP A 277 -9.62 4.53 39.00
CA TRP A 277 -9.28 4.51 37.58
C TRP A 277 -10.32 5.17 36.68
N MET A 278 -11.47 5.56 37.20
CA MET A 278 -12.51 6.28 36.47
C MET A 278 -12.94 7.52 37.24
N ARG A 279 -12.94 8.67 36.56
CA ARG A 279 -13.47 9.94 37.07
C ARG A 279 -14.62 10.35 36.15
N PRO A 280 -15.88 10.14 36.57
CA PRO A 280 -17.04 10.30 35.71
C PRO A 280 -17.30 11.75 35.28
N LYS A 281 -16.87 12.74 36.10
CA LYS A 281 -17.22 14.16 35.93
C LYS A 281 -16.01 15.05 36.24
N VAL A 282 -15.21 15.33 35.21
CA VAL A 282 -14.07 16.25 35.28
C VAL A 282 -14.38 17.49 34.45
N LYS A 283 -14.49 18.64 35.11
CA LYS A 283 -14.74 19.94 34.45
C LYS A 283 -13.43 20.52 33.90
N ALA A 284 -13.38 20.82 32.61
CA ALA A 284 -12.23 21.52 32.03
C ALA A 284 -12.21 22.98 32.52
N LYS A 285 -11.05 23.42 33.05
CA LYS A 285 -10.91 24.76 33.67
C LYS A 285 -11.29 25.92 32.72
N ARG A 286 -10.94 25.81 31.43
CA ARG A 286 -11.15 26.88 30.45
C ARG A 286 -12.53 26.85 29.78
N SER A 287 -12.99 25.68 29.34
CA SER A 287 -14.25 25.57 28.57
C SER A 287 -15.47 25.27 29.43
N GLY A 288 -15.30 24.87 30.69
CA GLY A 288 -16.39 24.38 31.54
C GLY A 288 -16.99 23.05 31.08
N GLN A 289 -16.53 22.49 29.97
CA GLN A 289 -17.00 21.22 29.42
C GLN A 289 -16.70 20.06 30.38
N LEU A 290 -17.65 19.15 30.52
CA LEU A 290 -17.50 17.96 31.36
C LEU A 290 -16.93 16.80 30.56
N PHE A 291 -15.93 16.16 31.13
CA PHE A 291 -15.25 14.99 30.60
C PHE A 291 -15.38 13.81 31.55
N MET A 292 -15.41 12.63 30.96
CA MET A 292 -15.12 11.38 31.64
C MET A 292 -13.64 11.05 31.45
N VAL A 293 -12.92 10.76 32.54
CA VAL A 293 -11.48 10.48 32.50
C VAL A 293 -11.21 9.09 33.03
N PHE A 294 -10.46 8.29 32.27
CA PHE A 294 -10.19 6.90 32.61
C PHE A 294 -8.70 6.62 32.57
N ILE A 295 -8.23 5.79 33.49
CA ILE A 295 -6.90 5.21 33.49
C ILE A 295 -6.97 3.91 32.70
N VAL A 296 -6.51 3.95 31.45
CA VAL A 296 -6.77 2.90 30.44
C VAL A 296 -6.32 1.51 30.89
N HIS A 297 -5.08 1.39 31.39
CA HIS A 297 -4.54 0.08 31.81
C HIS A 297 -5.36 -0.58 32.93
N LYS A 298 -5.79 0.19 33.93
CA LYS A 298 -6.60 -0.33 35.04
C LYS A 298 -7.99 -0.76 34.58
N ALA A 299 -8.62 0.01 33.68
CA ALA A 299 -9.91 -0.36 33.11
C ALA A 299 -9.82 -1.67 32.31
N LEU A 300 -8.74 -1.86 31.54
CA LEU A 300 -8.51 -3.09 30.79
C LEU A 300 -8.22 -4.30 31.67
N ASP A 301 -7.49 -4.11 32.78
CA ASP A 301 -7.28 -5.17 33.77
C ASP A 301 -8.59 -5.61 34.42
N VAL A 302 -9.53 -4.68 34.63
CA VAL A 302 -10.88 -4.98 35.13
C VAL A 302 -11.68 -5.80 34.11
N ILE A 303 -11.70 -5.39 32.84
CA ILE A 303 -12.34 -6.17 31.76
C ILE A 303 -11.76 -7.59 31.69
N ALA A 304 -10.42 -7.71 31.76
CA ALA A 304 -9.73 -9.00 31.67
C ALA A 304 -10.05 -9.92 32.86
N LYS A 305 -10.12 -9.36 34.08
CA LYS A 305 -10.49 -10.12 35.30
C LYS A 305 -11.96 -10.55 35.28
N GLY A 306 -12.83 -9.80 34.61
CA GLY A 306 -14.23 -10.15 34.42
C GLY A 306 -14.47 -11.35 33.51
N GLU A 307 -13.42 -12.01 32.97
CA GLU A 307 -13.53 -13.10 32.00
C GLU A 307 -14.44 -12.77 30.80
N LEU A 308 -14.52 -11.49 30.42
CA LEU A 308 -15.18 -11.12 29.17
C LEU A 308 -14.30 -11.63 28.03
N GLN A 309 -14.89 -12.43 27.13
CA GLN A 309 -14.17 -13.28 26.18
C GLN A 309 -13.22 -12.53 25.24
N ASP A 310 -13.38 -11.21 25.10
CA ASP A 310 -12.57 -10.38 24.21
C ASP A 310 -11.82 -9.29 25.00
N ARG A 311 -10.62 -9.61 25.49
CA ARG A 311 -9.73 -8.61 26.10
C ARG A 311 -9.16 -7.71 24.99
N PRO A 312 -9.46 -6.39 24.98
CA PRO A 312 -8.73 -5.47 24.13
C PRO A 312 -7.31 -5.33 24.69
N SER A 313 -6.28 -5.50 23.86
CA SER A 313 -4.91 -5.15 24.28
C SER A 313 -4.81 -3.63 24.57
N ASP A 314 -3.82 -3.18 25.36
CA ASP A 314 -3.54 -1.74 25.57
C ASP A 314 -3.36 -0.99 24.24
N ALA A 315 -2.82 -1.66 23.21
CA ALA A 315 -2.69 -1.13 21.85
C ALA A 315 -4.06 -1.01 21.16
N ASN A 316 -4.99 -1.93 21.45
CA ASN A 316 -6.34 -1.94 20.90
C ASN A 316 -7.16 -0.78 21.45
N VAL A 317 -7.04 -0.36 22.72
CA VAL A 317 -7.88 0.75 23.21
C VAL A 317 -7.56 2.07 22.54
N ARG A 318 -6.28 2.38 22.30
CA ARG A 318 -5.91 3.61 21.57
C ARG A 318 -6.47 3.60 20.15
N GLU A 319 -6.48 2.42 19.53
CA GLU A 319 -6.97 2.20 18.17
C GLU A 319 -8.49 2.20 18.09
N LEU A 320 -9.16 1.53 19.01
CA LEU A 320 -10.60 1.54 19.20
C LEU A 320 -11.11 2.97 19.38
N VAL A 321 -10.46 3.72 20.28
CA VAL A 321 -10.75 5.14 20.52
C VAL A 321 -10.41 5.97 19.30
N ALA A 322 -9.31 5.71 18.58
CA ALA A 322 -8.96 6.44 17.36
C ALA A 322 -9.91 6.14 16.19
N GLN A 323 -10.44 4.91 16.09
CA GLN A 323 -11.43 4.50 15.10
C GLN A 323 -12.80 5.14 15.41
N ILE A 324 -13.18 5.22 16.68
CA ILE A 324 -14.36 5.98 17.13
C ILE A 324 -14.15 7.48 16.88
N ALA A 325 -12.95 8.01 17.14
CA ALA A 325 -12.59 9.42 16.96
C ALA A 325 -12.60 9.85 15.48
N GLY A 326 -12.03 9.03 14.60
CA GLY A 326 -11.93 9.33 13.17
C GLY A 326 -13.28 9.38 12.45
N ARG A 327 -14.35 8.88 13.08
CA ARG A 327 -15.70 8.83 12.49
C ARG A 327 -16.60 10.01 12.87
N ARG A 328 -16.24 10.86 13.85
CA ARG A 328 -17.04 12.04 14.25
C ARG A 328 -16.14 13.21 14.65
N GLU A 329 -16.28 14.36 13.98
CA GLU A 329 -15.54 15.59 14.31
C GLU A 329 -15.74 16.08 15.75
N GLU A 330 -16.86 15.68 16.37
CA GLU A 330 -17.24 15.99 17.75
C GLU A 330 -16.37 15.24 18.79
N PHE A 331 -15.69 14.18 18.38
CA PHE A 331 -14.89 13.34 19.25
C PHE A 331 -13.41 13.78 19.26
N LYS A 332 -13.09 14.77 20.09
CA LYS A 332 -11.69 15.10 20.42
C LYS A 332 -11.27 14.47 21.74
N SER A 333 -11.01 13.16 21.74
CA SER A 333 -10.39 12.52 22.90
C SER A 333 -8.94 13.01 23.05
N THR A 334 -8.57 13.43 24.26
CA THR A 334 -7.18 13.77 24.57
C THR A 334 -6.55 12.60 25.31
N PHE A 335 -5.54 12.00 24.69
CA PHE A 335 -4.66 11.04 25.35
C PHE A 335 -3.66 11.79 26.19
N VAL A 336 -3.61 11.49 27.49
CA VAL A 336 -2.56 11.99 28.39
C VAL A 336 -1.57 10.85 28.58
N GLY A 337 -0.29 11.07 28.22
CA GLY A 337 0.77 10.06 28.31
C GLY A 337 1.80 10.15 27.18
N LYS A 338 2.78 9.24 27.18
CA LYS A 338 3.73 9.09 26.06
C LYS A 338 3.02 8.38 24.89
N PRO A 339 3.43 8.58 23.63
CA PRO A 339 2.83 7.91 22.46
C PRO A 339 2.77 6.37 22.58
N THR A 340 3.67 5.76 23.32
CA THR A 340 3.73 4.31 23.52
C THR A 340 2.95 3.82 24.75
N LYS A 341 2.51 4.72 25.63
CA LYS A 341 1.80 4.39 26.88
C LYS A 341 0.77 5.47 27.20
N VAL A 342 -0.47 5.22 26.82
CA VAL A 342 -1.61 6.04 27.20
C VAL A 342 -1.89 5.78 28.68
N SER A 343 -1.61 6.75 29.55
CA SER A 343 -1.96 6.61 30.96
C SER A 343 -3.41 6.95 31.21
N CYS A 344 -3.95 7.96 30.53
CA CYS A 344 -5.35 8.35 30.66
C CYS A 344 -6.03 8.69 29.32
N LEU A 345 -7.32 8.35 29.23
CA LEU A 345 -8.24 8.72 28.17
C LEU A 345 -9.25 9.74 28.70
N LYS A 346 -9.42 10.88 28.02
CA LYS A 346 -10.49 11.85 28.30
C LYS A 346 -11.53 11.82 27.19
N VAL A 347 -12.78 11.53 27.55
CA VAL A 347 -13.93 11.49 26.62
C VAL A 347 -14.93 12.56 27.02
N PRO A 348 -15.36 13.47 26.13
CA PRO A 348 -16.43 14.42 26.45
C PRO A 348 -17.72 13.70 26.85
N ARG A 349 -18.39 14.15 27.92
CA ARG A 349 -19.59 13.45 28.42
C ARG A 349 -20.75 13.41 27.41
N HIS A 350 -20.90 14.44 26.58
CA HIS A 350 -21.99 14.52 25.60
C HIS A 350 -21.91 13.47 24.47
N VAL A 351 -20.79 12.76 24.35
CA VAL A 351 -20.62 11.68 23.35
C VAL A 351 -21.39 10.41 23.77
N PHE A 352 -21.56 10.20 25.08
CA PHE A 352 -22.22 9.02 25.62
C PHE A 352 -23.75 9.12 25.51
N SER A 353 -24.45 8.00 25.34
CA SER A 353 -25.90 8.00 25.48
C SER A 353 -26.32 8.38 26.91
N LYS A 354 -27.51 8.98 27.02
CA LYS A 354 -28.09 9.37 28.31
C LYS A 354 -28.24 8.16 29.25
N ASP A 355 -28.59 7.00 28.72
CA ASP A 355 -28.79 5.78 29.51
C ASP A 355 -27.49 5.30 30.14
N LEU A 356 -26.40 5.27 29.37
CA LEU A 356 -25.10 4.89 29.90
C LEU A 356 -24.58 5.92 30.90
N LEU A 357 -24.76 7.22 30.63
CA LEU A 357 -24.41 8.26 31.59
C LEU A 357 -25.19 8.13 32.90
N ALA A 358 -26.49 7.79 32.83
CA ALA A 358 -27.30 7.57 34.01
C ALA A 358 -26.78 6.38 34.84
N GLN A 359 -26.43 5.26 34.21
CA GLN A 359 -25.82 4.11 34.90
C GLN A 359 -24.49 4.48 35.57
N ILE A 360 -23.65 5.25 34.88
CA ILE A 360 -22.36 5.71 35.41
C ILE A 360 -22.58 6.72 36.54
N ASP A 361 -23.53 7.64 36.42
CA ASP A 361 -23.80 8.64 37.45
C ASP A 361 -24.40 8.00 38.70
N ASP A 362 -25.26 6.99 38.54
CA ASP A 362 -25.83 6.20 39.64
C ASP A 362 -24.74 5.45 40.41
N LEU A 363 -23.81 4.78 39.70
CA LEU A 363 -22.65 4.11 40.31
C LEU A 363 -21.79 5.07 41.17
N PHE A 364 -21.74 6.35 40.81
CA PHE A 364 -20.96 7.35 41.52
C PHE A 364 -21.78 8.28 42.42
N GLU A 365 -23.08 8.03 42.57
CA GLU A 365 -24.02 8.89 43.30
C GLU A 365 -23.84 10.36 42.92
N ILE A 366 -23.60 10.62 41.63
CA ILE A 366 -23.44 12.00 41.16
C ILE A 366 -24.84 12.58 41.13
N GLU A 367 -25.13 13.45 42.10
CA GLU A 367 -26.30 14.30 42.04
C GLU A 367 -26.33 14.95 40.65
N GLN A 368 -27.37 14.60 39.89
CA GLN A 368 -27.69 15.36 38.70
C GLN A 368 -27.84 16.78 39.20
N PRO A 369 -27.09 17.75 38.63
CA PRO A 369 -27.27 19.12 39.04
C PRO A 369 -28.76 19.37 38.92
N GLU A 370 -29.42 19.70 40.04
CA GLU A 370 -30.76 20.25 40.00
C GLU A 370 -30.71 21.24 38.85
N GLU A 371 -31.60 21.06 37.85
CA GLU A 371 -31.77 22.03 36.80
C GLU A 371 -32.10 23.31 37.54
N LEU A 372 -31.04 24.06 37.84
CA LEU A 372 -31.09 25.37 38.41
C LEU A 372 -31.83 26.11 37.32
N GLN A 373 -33.14 26.22 37.52
CA GLN A 373 -33.98 27.30 37.02
C GLN A 373 -33.31 28.55 37.56
N LYS A 374 -32.19 28.91 36.93
CA LYS A 374 -31.62 30.22 37.04
C LYS A 374 -32.72 31.08 36.47
N ASP A 375 -33.38 31.82 37.34
CA ASP A 375 -33.99 33.08 36.97
C ASP A 375 -32.88 33.88 36.29
N GLU A 376 -32.76 33.67 34.98
CA GLU A 376 -31.76 34.31 34.16
C GLU A 376 -32.05 35.80 34.28
N CYS A 377 -31.15 36.51 34.96
CA CYS A 377 -31.17 37.96 35.04
C CYS A 377 -31.51 38.53 33.66
N LEU A 378 -32.55 39.38 33.58
CA LEU A 378 -33.03 39.97 32.32
C LEU A 378 -31.87 40.57 31.51
N GLU A 379 -30.87 41.14 32.18
CA GLU A 379 -29.67 41.69 31.55
C GLU A 379 -28.78 40.60 30.93
N CYS A 380 -28.61 39.46 31.60
CA CYS A 380 -27.87 38.32 31.05
C CYS A 380 -28.60 37.70 29.85
N ASN A 381 -29.94 37.65 29.89
CA ASN A 381 -30.72 37.17 28.76
C ASN A 381 -30.65 38.11 27.55
N ARG A 382 -30.64 39.42 27.80
CA ARG A 382 -30.40 40.42 26.77
C ARG A 382 -29.01 40.28 26.14
N GLN A 383 -27.97 40.17 26.95
CA GLN A 383 -26.60 39.95 26.46
C GLN A 383 -26.47 38.65 25.67
N ARG A 384 -27.16 37.59 26.10
CA ARG A 384 -27.17 36.31 25.40
C ARG A 384 -27.84 36.41 24.04
N LEU A 385 -28.97 37.13 23.95
CA LEU A 385 -29.64 37.41 22.68
C LEU A 385 -28.76 38.24 21.74
N GLU A 386 -28.08 39.28 22.25
CA GLU A 386 -27.13 40.08 21.46
C GLU A 386 -25.94 39.25 20.95
N ILE A 387 -25.37 38.39 21.80
CA ILE A 387 -24.31 37.44 21.40
C ILE A 387 -24.83 36.45 20.35
N ASP A 388 -26.04 35.94 20.50
CA ASP A 388 -26.64 35.01 19.52
C ASP A 388 -26.92 35.70 18.19
N GLU A 389 -27.35 36.97 18.19
CA GLU A 389 -27.51 37.76 16.97
C GLU A 389 -26.16 38.04 16.30
N MET A 390 -25.13 38.41 17.06
CA MET A 390 -23.77 38.56 16.55
C MET A 390 -23.23 37.24 15.97
N ASN A 391 -23.43 36.12 16.66
CA ASN A 391 -23.01 34.80 16.18
C ASN A 391 -23.77 34.40 14.90
N LYS A 392 -25.05 34.73 14.80
CA LYS A 392 -25.84 34.54 13.56
C LYS A 392 -25.35 35.44 12.43
N ALA A 393 -24.89 36.66 12.72
CA ALA A 393 -24.33 37.57 11.71
C ALA A 393 -22.97 37.05 11.22
N HIS A 394 -22.04 36.70 12.12
CA HIS A 394 -20.77 36.09 11.76
C HIS A 394 -20.95 34.76 11.01
N SER A 395 -21.93 33.94 11.39
CA SER A 395 -22.23 32.69 10.68
C SER A 395 -22.70 32.94 9.24
N ARG A 396 -23.43 34.02 8.98
CA ARG A 396 -23.81 34.43 7.62
C ARG A 396 -22.60 34.87 6.81
N GLU A 397 -21.74 35.72 7.39
CA GLU A 397 -20.51 36.19 6.74
C GLU A 397 -19.56 35.03 6.40
N ILE A 398 -19.37 34.09 7.32
CA ILE A 398 -18.57 32.87 7.09
C ILE A 398 -19.18 32.04 5.95
N ASN A 399 -20.50 31.89 5.90
CA ASN A 399 -21.17 31.15 4.83
C ASN A 399 -21.05 31.83 3.46
N ASP A 400 -21.12 33.16 3.41
CA ASP A 400 -20.95 33.93 2.18
C ASP A 400 -19.51 33.81 1.65
N VAL A 401 -18.51 33.96 2.53
CA VAL A 401 -17.09 33.74 2.20
C VAL A 401 -16.87 32.31 1.72
N LYS A 402 -17.43 31.32 2.42
CA LYS A 402 -17.35 29.90 2.02
C LYS A 402 -17.93 29.69 0.61
N LYS A 403 -19.08 30.27 0.30
CA LYS A 403 -19.73 30.19 -1.02
C LYS A 403 -18.88 30.84 -2.12
N GLU A 404 -18.21 31.95 -1.82
CA GLU A 404 -17.25 32.58 -2.73
C GLU A 404 -16.06 31.65 -3.04
N TYR A 405 -15.45 31.05 -2.01
CA TYR A 405 -14.35 30.10 -2.18
C TYR A 405 -14.78 28.84 -2.93
N GLU A 406 -15.94 28.27 -2.63
CA GLU A 406 -16.50 27.13 -3.39
C GLU A 406 -16.67 27.46 -4.86
N THR A 407 -17.10 28.69 -5.18
CA THR A 407 -17.22 29.16 -6.57
C THR A 407 -15.86 29.30 -7.24
N LYS A 408 -14.85 29.84 -6.55
CA LYS A 408 -13.46 29.92 -7.06
C LYS A 408 -12.87 28.53 -7.31
N ILE A 409 -13.05 27.59 -6.37
CA ILE A 409 -12.60 26.21 -6.52
C ILE A 409 -13.24 25.57 -7.74
N ARG A 410 -14.57 25.70 -7.93
CA ARG A 410 -15.27 25.16 -9.11
C ARG A 410 -14.69 25.69 -10.44
N ARG A 411 -14.37 26.99 -10.51
CA ARG A 411 -13.73 27.59 -11.71
C ARG A 411 -12.35 27.00 -11.97
N ILE A 412 -11.50 26.92 -10.95
CA ILE A 412 -10.15 26.32 -11.07
C ILE A 412 -10.23 24.85 -11.49
N THR A 413 -11.16 24.08 -10.91
CA THR A 413 -11.38 22.67 -11.29
C THR A 413 -11.82 22.55 -12.75
N ALA A 414 -12.73 23.40 -13.23
CA ALA A 414 -13.16 23.39 -14.62
C ALA A 414 -12.01 23.71 -15.58
N ASP A 415 -11.19 24.72 -15.27
CA ASP A 415 -10.01 25.08 -16.08
C ASP A 415 -8.97 23.95 -16.12
N LEU A 416 -8.74 23.27 -15.00
CA LEU A 416 -7.84 22.11 -14.93
C LEU A 416 -8.37 20.94 -15.76
N GLN A 417 -9.68 20.67 -15.74
CA GLN A 417 -10.28 19.61 -16.55
C GLN A 417 -10.12 19.88 -18.06
N VAL A 418 -10.21 21.14 -18.49
CA VAL A 418 -9.93 21.51 -19.89
C VAL A 418 -8.47 21.23 -20.25
N LYS A 419 -7.52 21.64 -19.41
CA LYS A 419 -6.09 21.40 -19.63
C LYS A 419 -5.71 19.91 -19.63
N VAL A 420 -6.36 19.11 -18.78
CA VAL A 420 -6.17 17.64 -18.78
C VAL A 420 -6.65 17.03 -20.09
N LYS A 421 -7.85 17.39 -20.55
CA LYS A 421 -8.38 16.92 -21.85
C LYS A 421 -7.50 17.33 -23.03
N GLU A 422 -6.91 18.52 -22.99
CA GLU A 422 -5.96 18.98 -24.02
C GLU A 422 -4.68 18.13 -24.03
N LYS A 423 -4.11 17.84 -22.85
CA LYS A 423 -2.96 16.93 -22.73
C LYS A 423 -3.27 15.50 -23.15
N GLU A 424 -4.47 14.99 -22.86
CA GLU A 424 -4.92 13.67 -23.33
C GLU A 424 -4.98 13.61 -24.86
N ARG A 425 -5.51 14.66 -25.51
CA ARG A 425 -5.51 14.74 -26.99
C ARG A 425 -4.09 14.74 -27.56
N GLN A 426 -3.18 15.49 -26.94
CA GLN A 426 -1.75 15.49 -27.34
C GLN A 426 -1.11 14.10 -27.16
N ARG A 427 -1.43 13.40 -26.07
CA ARG A 427 -0.94 12.04 -25.81
C ARG A 427 -1.45 11.04 -26.84
N ILE A 428 -2.74 11.08 -27.19
CA ILE A 428 -3.35 10.22 -28.21
C ILE A 428 -2.65 10.44 -29.56
N SER A 429 -2.47 11.71 -29.97
CA SER A 429 -1.76 12.05 -31.20
C SER A 429 -0.32 11.52 -31.21
N PHE A 430 0.39 11.60 -30.09
CA PHE A 430 1.75 11.04 -29.98
C PHE A 430 1.76 9.51 -30.03
N THR A 431 0.80 8.84 -29.40
CA THR A 431 0.67 7.38 -29.44
C THR A 431 0.36 6.87 -30.86
N GLU A 432 -0.48 7.58 -31.62
CA GLU A 432 -0.74 7.29 -33.03
C GLU A 432 0.55 7.41 -33.88
N GLU A 433 1.35 8.46 -33.67
CA GLU A 433 2.62 8.66 -34.37
C GLU A 433 3.63 7.53 -34.07
N VAL A 434 3.78 7.15 -32.79
CA VAL A 434 4.64 6.03 -32.38
C VAL A 434 4.17 4.70 -32.99
N THR A 435 2.85 4.49 -33.09
CA THR A 435 2.27 3.28 -33.68
C THR A 435 2.59 3.20 -35.17
N GLN A 436 2.45 4.32 -35.91
CA GLN A 436 2.83 4.40 -37.32
C GLN A 436 4.34 4.14 -37.52
N LEU A 437 5.19 4.67 -36.63
CA LEU A 437 6.63 4.40 -36.68
C LEU A 437 6.95 2.92 -36.43
N ARG A 438 6.30 2.27 -35.45
CA ARG A 438 6.46 0.84 -35.20
C ARG A 438 6.07 -0.01 -36.41
N GLU A 439 4.97 0.34 -37.09
CA GLU A 439 4.53 -0.38 -38.28
C GLU A 439 5.50 -0.19 -39.46
N LYS A 440 6.03 1.03 -39.65
CA LYS A 440 7.12 1.28 -40.61
C LYS A 440 8.36 0.44 -40.30
N CYS A 441 8.79 0.38 -39.04
CA CYS A 441 9.90 -0.47 -38.63
C CYS A 441 9.63 -1.96 -38.91
N LYS A 442 8.43 -2.45 -38.60
CA LYS A 442 8.03 -3.84 -38.87
C LYS A 442 8.08 -4.18 -40.37
N ASN A 443 7.65 -3.26 -41.23
CA ASN A 443 7.71 -3.44 -42.67
C ASN A 443 9.16 -3.43 -43.20
N ALA A 444 10.00 -2.53 -42.69
CA ALA A 444 11.42 -2.49 -43.03
C ALA A 444 12.15 -3.79 -42.64
N THR A 445 11.86 -4.35 -41.46
CA THR A 445 12.43 -5.64 -41.04
C THR A 445 12.08 -6.78 -41.99
N LYS A 446 10.80 -6.87 -42.43
CA LYS A 446 10.37 -7.88 -43.41
C LYS A 446 11.07 -7.74 -44.76
N GLU A 447 11.31 -6.51 -45.20
CA GLU A 447 12.03 -6.24 -46.45
C GLU A 447 13.49 -6.68 -46.34
N ILE A 448 14.15 -6.39 -45.22
CA ILE A 448 15.51 -6.87 -44.93
C ILE A 448 15.59 -8.40 -44.93
N GLU A 449 14.63 -9.08 -44.31
CA GLU A 449 14.55 -10.55 -44.32
C GLU A 449 14.41 -11.11 -45.75
N THR A 450 13.51 -10.52 -46.55
CA THR A 450 13.32 -10.89 -47.95
C THR A 450 14.60 -10.71 -48.78
N LEU A 451 15.35 -9.63 -48.54
CA LEU A 451 16.63 -9.38 -49.20
C LEU A 451 17.70 -10.39 -48.77
N ARG A 452 17.74 -10.77 -47.48
CA ARG A 452 18.65 -11.80 -46.97
C ARG A 452 18.38 -13.16 -47.61
N GLU A 453 17.12 -13.56 -47.76
CA GLU A 453 16.74 -14.80 -48.44
C GLU A 453 17.18 -14.80 -49.91
N LYS A 454 16.95 -13.70 -50.64
CA LYS A 454 17.42 -13.54 -52.03
C LYS A 454 18.94 -13.64 -52.14
N LEU A 455 19.66 -13.02 -51.20
CA LEU A 455 21.13 -13.08 -51.16
C LEU A 455 21.64 -14.50 -50.89
N GLN A 456 21.01 -15.24 -49.98
CA GLN A 456 21.34 -16.65 -49.72
C GLN A 456 21.06 -17.53 -50.94
N GLY A 457 19.94 -17.31 -51.64
CA GLY A 457 19.62 -17.98 -52.89
C GLY A 457 20.69 -17.76 -53.96
N ALA A 458 21.10 -16.50 -54.17
CA ALA A 458 22.15 -16.14 -55.12
C ALA A 458 23.51 -16.76 -54.76
N LYS A 459 23.90 -16.75 -53.47
CA LYS A 459 25.12 -17.44 -53.00
C LYS A 459 25.10 -18.93 -53.36
N HIS A 460 23.96 -19.60 -53.16
CA HIS A 460 23.84 -21.02 -53.46
C HIS A 460 23.89 -21.33 -54.97
N GLU A 461 23.36 -20.45 -55.81
CA GLU A 461 23.48 -20.57 -57.28
C GLU A 461 24.93 -20.41 -57.76
N ILE A 462 25.66 -19.43 -57.20
CA ILE A 462 27.08 -19.20 -57.50
C ILE A 462 27.94 -20.40 -57.10
N GLU A 463 27.66 -21.01 -55.94
CA GLU A 463 28.34 -22.23 -55.50
C GLU A 463 28.07 -23.41 -56.44
N LYS A 464 26.82 -23.58 -56.90
CA LYS A 464 26.45 -24.61 -57.88
C LYS A 464 27.13 -24.42 -59.23
N SER A 465 27.23 -23.19 -59.74
CA SER A 465 27.93 -22.92 -61.00
C SER A 465 29.45 -23.10 -60.86
N SER A 466 30.03 -22.70 -59.72
CA SER A 466 31.47 -22.87 -59.43
C SER A 466 31.87 -24.34 -59.24
N GLY A 467 30.98 -25.15 -58.66
CA GLY A 467 31.16 -26.60 -58.55
C GLY A 467 31.17 -27.32 -59.91
N ARG A 468 30.40 -26.83 -60.90
CA ARG A 468 30.44 -27.36 -62.28
C ARG A 468 31.71 -26.99 -63.04
N HIS A 469 32.31 -25.83 -62.78
CA HIS A 469 33.59 -25.46 -63.41
C HIS A 469 34.80 -26.23 -62.83
N LYS A 470 34.80 -26.54 -61.53
CA LYS A 470 35.87 -27.35 -60.91
C LYS A 470 35.95 -28.80 -61.42
N ILE A 471 34.93 -29.32 -62.09
CA ILE A 471 34.94 -30.67 -62.69
C ILE A 471 35.61 -30.66 -64.09
N ASN A 472 35.63 -29.52 -64.79
CA ASN A 472 36.33 -29.40 -66.08
C ASN A 472 37.79 -28.93 -65.96
N ASP A 473 38.17 -28.25 -64.87
CA ASP A 473 39.53 -27.71 -64.69
C ASP A 473 40.52 -28.66 -63.99
N LYS A 474 40.14 -29.92 -63.71
CA LYS A 474 41.11 -30.94 -63.26
C LYS A 474 42.10 -31.41 -64.33
N ARG A 475 42.23 -30.68 -65.45
CA ARG A 475 43.18 -30.98 -66.51
C ARG A 475 44.21 -29.89 -66.82
N ASN A 476 44.24 -28.74 -66.14
CA ASN A 476 45.36 -27.82 -66.33
C ASN A 476 45.71 -27.01 -65.06
N ASN A 477 47.01 -27.00 -64.79
CA ASN A 477 47.81 -26.31 -63.79
C ASN A 477 47.25 -25.01 -63.16
N GLY A 478 47.25 -25.00 -61.82
CA GLY A 478 47.97 -24.04 -60.97
C GLY A 478 47.81 -22.54 -61.23
N GLY A 479 46.97 -21.87 -60.44
CA GLY A 479 46.96 -20.41 -60.31
C GLY A 479 45.90 -19.89 -59.35
N SER A 480 46.34 -19.21 -58.30
CA SER A 480 45.59 -18.59 -57.18
C SER A 480 44.33 -17.77 -57.55
N VAL A 481 43.13 -18.28 -57.20
CA VAL A 481 41.86 -17.50 -57.19
C VAL A 481 41.17 -17.53 -55.80
N ALA A 482 41.62 -18.42 -54.90
CA ALA A 482 40.99 -18.60 -53.58
C ALA A 482 41.21 -17.44 -52.60
N GLN A 483 42.16 -16.52 -52.85
CA GLN A 483 42.44 -15.39 -51.97
C GLN A 483 41.56 -14.14 -52.22
N ALA A 484 40.89 -14.02 -53.37
CA ALA A 484 40.08 -12.83 -53.67
C ALA A 484 38.67 -12.87 -53.04
N ILE A 485 38.09 -14.07 -52.87
CA ILE A 485 36.71 -14.24 -52.40
C ILE A 485 36.59 -14.11 -50.87
N SER A 486 37.66 -14.39 -50.12
CA SER A 486 37.66 -14.25 -48.66
C SER A 486 37.57 -12.79 -48.19
N SER A 487 38.08 -11.84 -48.98
CA SER A 487 38.08 -10.41 -48.60
C SER A 487 36.74 -9.70 -48.74
N ILE A 488 35.80 -10.23 -49.53
CA ILE A 488 34.50 -9.56 -49.79
C ILE A 488 33.43 -9.98 -48.77
N VAL A 489 33.65 -11.08 -48.04
CA VAL A 489 32.67 -11.60 -47.07
C VAL A 489 32.87 -11.00 -45.67
N GLU A 490 34.08 -10.53 -45.33
CA GLU A 490 34.36 -9.90 -44.03
C GLU A 490 33.84 -8.45 -43.92
N ASP A 491 33.77 -7.70 -45.02
CA ASP A 491 33.27 -6.30 -45.01
C ASP A 491 31.74 -6.17 -44.87
N ALA A 492 30.98 -7.25 -45.03
CA ALA A 492 29.51 -7.22 -44.98
C ALA A 492 28.93 -7.46 -43.57
N ASP A 493 29.69 -8.06 -42.64
CA ASP A 493 29.24 -8.33 -41.27
C ASP A 493 29.48 -7.15 -40.31
N GLU A 494 30.38 -6.20 -40.64
CA GLU A 494 30.69 -5.05 -39.78
C GLU A 494 29.72 -3.85 -39.92
N THR A 495 28.89 -3.80 -40.97
CA THR A 495 28.02 -2.63 -41.24
C THR A 495 26.57 -2.77 -40.76
N GLY A 496 26.17 -3.92 -40.22
CA GLY A 496 24.77 -4.26 -39.93
C GLY A 496 24.20 -3.87 -38.56
N THR A 497 25.03 -3.46 -37.58
CA THR A 497 24.60 -3.36 -36.17
C THR A 497 24.57 -1.95 -35.58
N SER A 498 24.88 -0.90 -36.37
CA SER A 498 25.07 0.46 -35.83
C SER A 498 23.88 1.42 -35.97
N ALA A 499 22.88 1.11 -36.81
CA ALA A 499 21.89 2.13 -37.23
C ALA A 499 20.70 2.39 -36.26
N CYS A 500 20.51 1.62 -35.18
CA CYS A 500 19.41 1.86 -34.23
C CYS A 500 19.81 2.60 -32.93
N ALA A 501 21.07 3.00 -32.77
CA ALA A 501 21.58 3.56 -31.51
C ALA A 501 21.87 5.07 -31.53
N GLN A 502 21.47 5.81 -32.56
CA GLN A 502 21.74 7.25 -32.66
C GLN A 502 20.47 8.06 -32.89
N ASN A 503 19.70 8.27 -31.81
CA ASN A 503 18.82 9.44 -31.68
C ASN A 503 18.49 9.66 -30.19
N SER A 504 19.50 10.03 -29.42
CA SER A 504 19.30 10.63 -28.08
C SER A 504 20.53 11.42 -27.64
N GLN A 505 20.98 12.38 -28.45
CA GLN A 505 21.85 13.45 -27.99
C GLN A 505 21.46 14.76 -28.67
N GLY A 506 20.97 15.71 -27.86
CA GLY A 506 20.76 17.09 -28.27
C GLY A 506 19.58 17.77 -27.58
N GLN A 507 19.78 18.31 -26.38
CA GLN A 507 19.58 19.74 -26.08
C GLN A 507 19.90 20.02 -24.60
N SER A 508 21.16 20.38 -24.38
CA SER A 508 21.61 21.17 -23.24
C SER A 508 21.20 22.62 -23.50
N LEU A 509 20.37 23.19 -22.63
CA LEU A 509 20.19 24.63 -22.48
C LEU A 509 20.61 25.00 -21.06
N ASN A 510 21.85 25.44 -20.93
CA ASN A 510 22.24 26.38 -19.88
C ASN A 510 21.88 27.78 -20.38
N ASP A 511 21.05 28.50 -19.62
CA ASP A 511 21.26 29.92 -19.31
C ASP A 511 20.15 30.44 -18.39
N SER A 512 20.51 30.69 -17.13
CA SER A 512 20.24 31.95 -16.43
C SER A 512 20.74 31.83 -15.00
N GLY A 513 21.94 32.36 -14.75
CA GLY A 513 22.44 32.60 -13.42
C GLY A 513 21.64 33.71 -12.74
N ILE A 514 21.29 33.48 -11.47
CA ILE A 514 21.07 34.55 -10.49
C ILE A 514 21.91 34.19 -9.27
N SER A 515 23.02 34.89 -9.14
CA SER A 515 23.81 35.03 -7.92
C SER A 515 23.02 35.85 -6.91
N LEU A 516 22.96 35.38 -5.66
CA LEU A 516 22.86 36.24 -4.49
C LEU A 516 23.69 35.60 -3.38
N ASP A 517 24.97 35.96 -3.36
CA ASP A 517 25.76 36.04 -2.14
C ASP A 517 25.15 37.13 -1.25
N GLY A 518 24.98 36.80 0.03
CA GLY A 518 24.46 37.70 1.05
C GLY A 518 24.99 37.29 2.40
N ASP A 519 26.22 37.72 2.69
CA ASP A 519 26.82 37.82 4.02
C ASP A 519 25.86 38.44 5.03
N ILE A 520 25.58 37.77 6.16
CA ILE A 520 25.42 38.43 7.46
C ILE A 520 26.04 37.55 8.53
N LYS A 521 27.22 37.97 8.99
CA LYS A 521 27.80 37.62 10.29
C LYS A 521 27.22 38.53 11.39
N ASP A 522 27.15 37.94 12.58
CA ASP A 522 27.24 38.55 13.91
C ASP A 522 26.21 39.62 14.32
N ASN A 523 25.33 39.26 15.26
CA ASN A 523 25.32 39.98 16.53
C ASN A 523 24.79 39.14 17.70
N VAL A 524 25.50 39.32 18.80
CA VAL A 524 25.45 38.61 20.08
C VAL A 524 24.72 39.49 21.11
N ASN A 525 24.08 38.82 22.07
CA ASN A 525 23.52 39.31 23.35
C ASN A 525 22.23 40.17 23.33
N GLU A 526 21.18 39.72 24.02
CA GLU A 526 20.91 40.07 25.43
C GLU A 526 19.62 39.40 25.98
N VAL A 527 19.78 38.71 27.12
CA VAL A 527 19.02 38.87 28.38
C VAL A 527 17.48 38.66 28.39
N SER A 528 17.10 37.46 28.86
CA SER A 528 16.20 37.18 30.01
C SER A 528 14.65 37.27 29.91
N PRO A 529 13.94 36.58 30.86
CA PRO A 529 12.66 35.90 30.65
C PRO A 529 11.49 36.62 31.32
N LEU A 530 10.24 36.23 31.02
CA LEU A 530 9.11 36.34 31.97
C LEU A 530 7.80 35.69 31.47
N TYR A 531 7.01 35.29 32.47
CA TYR A 531 5.60 34.84 32.49
C TYR A 531 5.38 33.34 32.19
N ALA A 532 5.04 32.46 33.14
CA ALA A 532 4.31 32.58 34.41
C ALA A 532 2.95 33.28 34.29
N CYS A 533 1.93 32.49 33.94
CA CYS A 533 0.53 32.58 34.42
C CYS A 533 -0.15 31.21 34.24
#